data_AF-A0ABD0W2H0-F1
#
_entry.id   AF-A0ABD0W2H0-F1
#
_cell.length_a   1.000
_cell.length_b   1.000
_cell.length_c   1.000
_cell.angle_alpha   90.00
_cell.angle_beta   90.00
_cell.angle_gamma   90.00
#
_symmetry.space_group_name_H-M   'P 1'
#
loop_
_entity.id
_entity.type
_entity.pdbx_description
1 polymer ?
#
loop_
_entity_poly.entity_id
_entity_poly.type
_entity_poly.pdbx_seq_one_letter_code
_entity_poly.pdbx_strand_id
1 'polypeptide(L)'
;MALDNFLFGQCILYFLAFLFGFISVVPLSENGDDFQGKCILFTDGMWQNENLTVSKQRFMVEEWGPESSCRFITFVGIVSLILSAVQAWRTFFYLCKGHDDSYFHAFLNLLLSLLVVFVVFVASTITTVGLKSWCSALTEEGALPSSCEDLQDTDLELGVDNSSFYDQFAIAQFGLWSSWLIWLVITVMAFLKVYRNHQQGELLDSLVHEKELLLGRGSAVRRGSEATEYSGMI
;
A
#
# COMPACT_ATOMS: atom_id res chain seq x y z
N MET A 1 10.95 -23.37 11.17
CA MET A 1 12.14 -22.51 10.99
C MET A 1 12.04 -21.61 9.75
N ALA A 2 11.99 -22.12 8.51
CA ALA A 2 11.87 -21.24 7.33
C ALA A 2 10.50 -20.51 7.22
N LEU A 3 9.43 -21.12 7.72
CA LEU A 3 8.08 -20.53 7.74
C LEU A 3 7.96 -19.43 8.82
N ASP A 4 8.56 -19.66 10.00
CA ASP A 4 8.58 -18.69 11.11
C ASP A 4 9.31 -17.40 10.71
N ASN A 5 10.45 -17.52 10.02
CA ASN A 5 11.21 -16.38 9.52
C ASN A 5 10.40 -15.55 8.50
N PHE A 6 9.57 -16.22 7.70
CA PHE A 6 8.74 -15.56 6.69
C PHE A 6 7.59 -14.78 7.33
N LEU A 7 6.94 -15.39 8.32
CA LEU A 7 5.84 -14.78 9.07
C LEU A 7 6.34 -13.58 9.91
N PHE A 8 7.52 -13.70 10.50
CA PHE A 8 8.18 -12.61 11.22
C PHE A 8 8.50 -11.42 10.30
N GLY A 9 9.05 -11.69 9.12
CA GLY A 9 9.30 -10.65 8.10
C GLY A 9 8.02 -9.95 7.65
N GLN A 10 6.93 -10.70 7.44
CA GLN A 10 5.59 -10.14 7.15
C GLN A 10 5.09 -9.23 8.27
N CYS A 11 5.25 -9.63 9.52
CA CYS A 11 4.83 -8.82 10.66
C CYS A 11 5.56 -7.47 10.71
N ILE A 12 6.89 -7.46 10.50
CA ILE A 12 7.68 -6.23 10.46
C ILE A 12 7.21 -5.33 9.31
N LEU A 13 6.99 -5.89 8.13
CA LEU A 13 6.59 -5.12 6.97
C LEU A 13 5.19 -4.51 7.12
N TYR A 14 4.21 -5.24 7.66
CA TYR A 14 2.90 -4.66 7.96
C TYR A 14 2.98 -3.56 9.03
N PHE A 15 3.84 -3.72 10.05
CA PHE A 15 4.05 -2.68 11.04
C PHE A 15 4.68 -1.42 10.43
N LEU A 16 5.67 -1.57 9.55
CA LEU A 16 6.24 -0.44 8.82
C LEU A 16 5.20 0.21 7.90
N ALA A 17 4.39 -0.57 7.19
CA ALA A 17 3.30 -0.04 6.36
C ALA A 17 2.30 0.78 7.18
N PHE A 18 1.98 0.34 8.40
CA PHE A 18 1.14 1.07 9.35
C PHE A 18 1.78 2.40 9.76
N LEU A 19 3.07 2.41 10.12
CA LEU A 19 3.77 3.64 10.50
C LEU A 19 3.80 4.67 9.37
N PHE A 20 4.18 4.26 8.16
CA PHE A 20 4.22 5.19 7.02
C PHE A 20 2.82 5.61 6.56
N GLY A 21 1.82 4.74 6.71
CA GLY A 21 0.41 5.12 6.52
C GLY A 21 -0.05 6.17 7.53
N PHE A 22 0.38 6.06 8.79
CA PHE A 22 0.06 7.06 9.81
C PHE A 22 0.74 8.40 9.50
N ILE A 23 2.03 8.36 9.13
CA ILE A 23 2.81 9.54 8.73
C ILE A 23 2.16 10.25 7.53
N SER A 24 1.50 9.54 6.61
CA SER A 24 0.81 10.19 5.49
C SER A 24 -0.59 10.70 5.84
N VAL A 25 -1.38 9.95 6.60
CA VAL A 25 -2.79 10.30 6.87
C VAL A 25 -2.93 11.53 7.75
N VAL A 26 -2.08 11.69 8.77
CA VAL A 26 -2.15 12.83 9.69
C VAL A 26 -2.04 14.17 8.95
N PRO A 27 -0.95 14.47 8.21
CA PRO A 27 -0.83 15.75 7.53
C PRO A 27 -1.88 15.94 6.41
N LEU A 28 -2.33 14.87 5.75
CA LEU A 28 -3.42 14.97 4.77
C LEU A 28 -4.76 15.34 5.40
N SER A 29 -4.98 14.94 6.65
CA SER A 29 -6.21 15.23 7.38
C SER A 29 -6.17 16.65 7.93
N GLU A 30 -5.05 17.05 8.52
CA GLU A 30 -4.81 18.43 8.99
C GLU A 30 -4.96 19.42 7.83
N ASN A 31 -4.33 19.14 6.69
CA ASN A 31 -4.47 19.98 5.51
C ASN A 31 -5.92 20.13 5.03
N GLY A 32 -6.71 19.05 5.10
CA GLY A 32 -8.11 19.08 4.74
C GLY A 32 -8.94 20.01 5.63
N ASP A 33 -8.60 20.07 6.92
CA ASP A 33 -9.26 20.95 7.89
C ASP A 33 -8.79 22.41 7.73
N ASP A 34 -7.49 22.64 7.54
CA ASP A 34 -6.88 23.97 7.35
C ASP A 34 -7.46 24.70 6.12
N PHE A 35 -7.70 23.95 5.05
CA PHE A 35 -8.29 24.44 3.79
C PHE A 35 -9.83 24.38 3.77
N GLN A 36 -10.48 24.13 4.92
CA GLN A 36 -11.95 24.08 5.06
C GLN A 36 -12.63 23.12 4.07
N GLY A 37 -11.99 21.99 3.78
CA GLY A 37 -12.48 20.97 2.85
C GLY A 37 -12.21 21.26 1.37
N LYS A 38 -11.59 22.40 1.02
CA LYS A 38 -11.15 22.69 -0.35
C LYS A 38 -9.86 21.93 -0.66
N CYS A 39 -9.66 21.56 -1.91
CA CYS A 39 -8.47 20.81 -2.32
C CYS A 39 -7.45 21.73 -2.97
N ILE A 40 -6.26 21.83 -2.37
CA ILE A 40 -5.15 22.64 -2.90
C ILE A 40 -4.53 22.02 -4.18
N LEU A 41 -4.56 20.69 -4.29
CA LEU A 41 -3.95 19.97 -5.42
C LEU A 41 -4.64 20.35 -6.72
N PHE A 42 -3.85 20.76 -7.72
CA PHE A 42 -4.36 21.25 -9.02
C PHE A 42 -5.22 22.52 -8.93
N THR A 43 -5.06 23.32 -7.87
CA THR A 43 -5.64 24.67 -7.82
C THR A 43 -4.88 25.58 -8.77
N ASP A 44 -5.62 26.47 -9.45
CA ASP A 44 -5.07 27.48 -10.33
C ASP A 44 -5.37 28.90 -9.80
N GLY A 45 -4.49 29.83 -10.10
CA GLY A 45 -4.59 31.20 -9.60
C GLY A 45 -3.51 32.12 -10.15
N MET A 46 -3.72 33.42 -9.97
CA MET A 46 -2.83 34.46 -10.47
C MET A 46 -2.47 35.46 -9.38
N TRP A 47 -1.23 35.96 -9.43
CA TRP A 47 -0.80 37.07 -8.59
C TRP A 47 -1.41 38.37 -9.09
N GLN A 48 -2.10 39.09 -8.20
CA GLN A 48 -2.59 40.43 -8.49
C GLN A 48 -1.75 41.47 -7.76
N ASN A 49 -1.12 42.36 -8.52
CA ASN A 49 -0.43 43.52 -7.98
C ASN A 49 -1.45 44.65 -7.78
N GLU A 50 -1.88 44.89 -6.54
CA GLU A 50 -2.63 46.10 -6.24
C GLU A 50 -1.69 47.32 -6.28
N ASN A 51 -2.07 48.32 -7.09
CA ASN A 51 -1.25 49.50 -7.31
C ASN A 51 -1.11 50.33 -6.01
N LEU A 52 0.14 50.53 -5.59
CA LEU A 52 0.66 51.71 -4.89
C LEU A 52 -0.05 52.09 -3.58
N THR A 53 0.32 51.43 -2.47
CA THR A 53 0.62 52.10 -1.18
C THR A 53 1.03 51.12 -0.09
N VAL A 54 0.70 49.84 -0.23
CA VAL A 54 1.22 48.76 0.62
C VAL A 54 1.62 47.61 -0.30
N SER A 55 2.85 47.14 -0.17
CA SER A 55 3.38 45.98 -0.87
C SER A 55 2.70 44.68 -0.38
N LYS A 56 1.39 44.55 -0.58
CA LYS A 56 0.64 43.33 -0.28
C LYS A 56 0.34 42.65 -1.60
N GLN A 57 1.15 41.64 -1.94
CA GLN A 57 0.89 40.78 -3.09
C GLN A 57 -0.23 39.82 -2.68
N ARG A 58 -1.33 39.82 -3.43
CA ARG A 58 -2.45 38.92 -3.19
C ARG A 58 -2.45 37.84 -4.25
N PHE A 59 -2.56 36.57 -3.83
CA PHE A 59 -2.78 35.46 -4.74
C PHE A 59 -4.27 35.21 -4.87
N MET A 60 -4.81 35.46 -6.07
CA MET A 60 -6.23 35.25 -6.36
C MET A 60 -6.42 33.85 -6.92
N VAL A 61 -7.09 32.99 -6.15
CA VAL A 61 -7.50 31.65 -6.63
C VAL A 61 -8.65 31.81 -7.62
N GLU A 62 -8.45 31.35 -8.84
CA GLU A 62 -9.50 31.34 -9.87
C GLU A 62 -10.41 30.13 -9.68
N GLU A 63 -9.79 28.95 -9.54
CA GLU A 63 -10.50 27.68 -9.38
C GLU A 63 -9.74 26.76 -8.41
N TRP A 64 -10.47 26.27 -7.41
CA TRP A 64 -9.96 25.26 -6.49
C TRP A 64 -9.85 23.91 -7.19
N GLY A 65 -8.83 23.15 -6.81
CA GLY A 65 -8.65 21.79 -7.28
C GLY A 65 -9.87 20.90 -7.00
N PRO A 66 -10.04 19.82 -7.78
CA PRO A 66 -11.17 18.91 -7.61
C PRO A 66 -11.12 18.25 -6.23
N GLU A 67 -12.20 18.41 -5.44
CA GLU A 67 -12.31 17.84 -4.09
C GLU A 67 -12.07 16.33 -4.05
N SER A 68 -12.40 15.62 -5.14
CA SER A 68 -12.19 14.19 -5.29
C SER A 68 -10.72 13.79 -5.18
N SER A 69 -9.77 14.65 -5.60
CA SER A 69 -8.34 14.32 -5.55
C SER A 69 -7.84 14.24 -4.11
N CYS A 70 -8.06 15.27 -3.31
CA CYS A 70 -7.66 15.27 -1.90
C CYS A 70 -8.43 14.21 -1.10
N ARG A 71 -9.75 14.08 -1.30
CA ARG A 71 -10.55 13.03 -0.64
C ARG A 71 -10.09 11.62 -0.99
N PHE A 72 -9.73 11.37 -2.26
CA PHE A 72 -9.24 10.08 -2.71
C PHE A 72 -7.92 9.71 -2.02
N ILE A 73 -6.94 10.63 -1.97
CA ILE A 73 -5.64 10.37 -1.35
C ILE A 73 -5.82 10.07 0.14
N THR A 74 -6.59 10.89 0.87
CA THR A 74 -6.85 10.69 2.30
C THR A 74 -7.57 9.36 2.54
N PHE A 75 -8.58 9.03 1.74
CA PHE A 75 -9.29 7.76 1.83
C PHE A 75 -8.36 6.55 1.60
N VAL A 76 -7.53 6.60 0.54
CA VAL A 76 -6.55 5.54 0.25
C VAL A 76 -5.56 5.38 1.39
N GLY A 77 -5.07 6.49 1.95
CA GLY A 77 -4.19 6.50 3.13
C GLY A 77 -4.84 5.79 4.33
N ILE A 78 -6.08 6.16 4.67
CA ILE A 78 -6.83 5.57 5.80
C ILE A 78 -7.07 4.08 5.58
N VAL A 79 -7.53 3.68 4.38
CA VAL A 79 -7.77 2.27 4.06
C VAL A 79 -6.46 1.47 4.16
N SER A 80 -5.37 1.97 3.60
CA SER A 80 -4.04 1.35 3.69
C SER A 80 -3.57 1.19 5.14
N LEU A 81 -3.77 2.21 5.97
CA LEU A 81 -3.45 2.20 7.41
C LEU A 81 -4.26 1.15 8.17
N ILE A 82 -5.58 1.09 7.95
CA ILE A 82 -6.44 0.10 8.62
C ILE A 82 -6.07 -1.31 8.17
N LEU A 83 -5.87 -1.52 6.86
CA LEU A 83 -5.48 -2.83 6.33
C LEU A 83 -4.14 -3.28 6.89
N SER A 84 -3.13 -2.41 6.93
CA SER A 84 -1.83 -2.76 7.51
C SER A 84 -1.92 -3.06 9.01
N ALA A 85 -2.73 -2.33 9.78
CA ALA A 85 -2.97 -2.63 11.20
C ALA A 85 -3.65 -4.00 11.42
N VAL A 86 -4.72 -4.29 10.68
CA VAL A 86 -5.43 -5.57 10.76
C VAL A 86 -4.51 -6.74 10.38
N GLN A 87 -3.71 -6.56 9.32
CA GLN A 87 -2.79 -7.59 8.86
C GLN A 87 -1.59 -7.78 9.80
N ALA A 88 -1.06 -6.71 10.40
CA ALA A 88 -0.04 -6.79 11.44
C ALA A 88 -0.56 -7.57 12.65
N TRP A 89 -1.75 -7.23 13.14
CA TRP A 89 -2.40 -7.94 14.25
C TRP A 89 -2.63 -9.43 13.95
N ARG A 90 -3.19 -9.73 12.77
CA ARG A 90 -3.42 -11.11 12.32
C ARG A 90 -2.12 -11.91 12.26
N THR A 91 -1.08 -11.35 11.64
CA THR A 91 0.22 -12.02 11.47
C THR A 91 0.88 -12.25 12.82
N PHE A 92 0.81 -11.28 13.72
CA PHE A 92 1.30 -11.40 15.09
C PHE A 92 0.59 -12.52 15.85
N PHE A 93 -0.74 -12.59 15.76
CA PHE A 93 -1.54 -13.65 16.39
C PHE A 93 -1.15 -15.04 15.87
N TYR A 94 -0.94 -15.20 14.55
CA TYR A 94 -0.49 -16.47 13.98
C TYR A 94 0.92 -16.85 14.42
N LEU A 95 1.82 -15.87 14.57
CA LEU A 95 3.17 -16.10 15.10
C LEU A 95 3.10 -16.63 16.55
N CYS A 96 2.21 -16.09 17.38
CA CYS A 96 2.05 -16.54 18.76
C CYS A 96 1.37 -17.90 18.89
N LYS A 97 0.42 -18.23 18.00
CA LYS A 97 -0.40 -19.45 18.09
C LYS A 97 0.11 -20.61 17.22
N GLY A 98 1.07 -20.36 16.32
CA GLY A 98 1.65 -21.37 15.42
C GLY A 98 0.65 -21.90 14.40
N HIS A 99 -0.20 -21.03 13.84
CA HIS A 99 -1.23 -21.43 12.87
C HIS A 99 -0.78 -21.21 11.43
N ASP A 100 -1.04 -22.20 10.57
CA ASP A 100 -0.76 -22.11 9.13
C ASP A 100 -1.94 -21.48 8.38
N ASP A 101 -1.65 -20.52 7.50
CA ASP A 101 -2.65 -19.93 6.60
C ASP A 101 -3.08 -20.94 5.51
N SER A 102 -4.38 -21.05 5.27
CA SER A 102 -4.91 -21.79 4.11
C SER A 102 -4.45 -21.15 2.79
N TYR A 103 -4.25 -21.98 1.75
CA TYR A 103 -3.88 -21.53 0.40
C TYR A 103 -4.82 -20.44 -0.14
N PHE A 104 -6.13 -20.60 0.05
CA PHE A 104 -7.13 -19.62 -0.39
C PHE A 104 -6.95 -18.27 0.28
N HIS A 105 -6.61 -18.25 1.58
CA HIS A 105 -6.30 -17.02 2.30
C HIS A 105 -5.01 -16.36 1.80
N ALA A 106 -3.98 -17.15 1.49
CA ALA A 106 -2.75 -16.63 0.90
C ALA A 106 -3.02 -15.97 -0.47
N PHE A 107 -3.87 -16.59 -1.30
CA PHE A 107 -4.27 -16.04 -2.60
C PHE A 107 -5.08 -14.74 -2.46
N LEU A 108 -6.07 -14.70 -1.57
CA LEU A 108 -6.83 -13.46 -1.31
C LEU A 108 -5.93 -12.34 -0.78
N ASN A 109 -4.96 -12.66 0.08
CA ASN A 109 -4.00 -11.68 0.57
C ASN A 109 -3.11 -11.13 -0.56
N LEU A 110 -2.73 -11.97 -1.52
CA LEU A 110 -2.00 -11.52 -2.71
C LEU A 110 -2.84 -10.55 -3.55
N LEU A 111 -4.10 -10.87 -3.83
CA LEU A 111 -5.01 -9.98 -4.57
C LEU A 111 -5.20 -8.64 -3.85
N LEU A 112 -5.42 -8.68 -2.53
CA LEU A 112 -5.57 -7.48 -1.72
C LEU A 112 -4.30 -6.61 -1.74
N SER A 113 -3.12 -7.21 -1.54
CA SER A 113 -1.86 -6.47 -1.57
C SER A 113 -1.57 -5.85 -2.93
N LEU A 114 -1.86 -6.54 -4.04
CA LEU A 114 -1.78 -5.97 -5.39
C LEU A 114 -2.71 -4.77 -5.58
N LEU A 115 -3.95 -4.87 -5.11
CA LEU A 115 -4.90 -3.76 -5.16
C LEU A 115 -4.38 -2.55 -4.36
N VAL A 116 -3.89 -2.78 -3.14
CA VAL A 116 -3.35 -1.73 -2.27
C VAL A 116 -2.14 -1.06 -2.92
N VAL A 117 -1.19 -1.83 -3.46
CA VAL A 117 -0.05 -1.28 -4.22
C VAL A 117 -0.52 -0.35 -5.33
N PHE A 118 -1.52 -0.77 -6.11
CA PHE A 118 -2.02 0.01 -7.22
C PHE A 118 -2.67 1.32 -6.76
N VAL A 119 -3.58 1.28 -5.79
CA VAL A 119 -4.26 2.51 -5.33
C VAL A 119 -3.33 3.46 -4.60
N VAL A 120 -2.37 2.95 -3.81
CA VAL A 120 -1.37 3.79 -3.13
C VAL A 120 -0.44 4.43 -4.16
N PHE A 121 -0.05 3.74 -5.23
CA PHE A 121 0.72 4.33 -6.32
C PHE A 121 0.00 5.51 -6.98
N VAL A 122 -1.29 5.33 -7.29
CA VAL A 122 -2.12 6.39 -7.88
C VAL A 122 -2.23 7.57 -6.90
N ALA A 123 -2.49 7.31 -5.62
CA ALA A 123 -2.54 8.35 -4.60
C ALA A 123 -1.21 9.12 -4.49
N SER A 124 -0.07 8.43 -4.42
CA SER A 124 1.26 9.05 -4.42
C SER A 124 1.49 9.96 -5.63
N THR A 125 1.08 9.50 -6.82
CA THR A 125 1.22 10.27 -8.06
C THR A 125 0.34 11.52 -8.05
N ILE A 126 -0.92 11.41 -7.63
CA ILE A 126 -1.84 12.55 -7.52
C ILE A 126 -1.27 13.58 -6.53
N THR A 127 -0.76 13.14 -5.38
CA THR A 127 -0.15 14.04 -4.38
C THR A 127 1.08 14.75 -4.94
N THR A 128 1.99 14.02 -5.59
CA THR A 128 3.23 14.60 -6.14
C THR A 128 2.95 15.55 -7.30
N VAL A 129 2.13 15.15 -8.27
CA VAL A 129 1.82 15.99 -9.44
C VAL A 129 0.94 17.18 -9.03
N GLY A 130 -0.04 16.96 -8.16
CA GLY A 130 -0.94 18.00 -7.68
C GLY A 130 -0.23 19.08 -6.88
N LEU A 131 0.71 18.70 -5.99
CA LEU A 131 1.53 19.68 -5.27
C LEU A 131 2.46 20.43 -6.21
N LYS A 132 3.08 19.73 -7.17
CA LYS A 132 3.92 20.37 -8.18
C LYS A 132 3.14 21.41 -9.00
N SER A 133 1.91 21.08 -9.40
CA SER A 133 1.01 22.00 -10.11
C SER A 133 0.74 23.26 -9.28
N TRP A 134 0.38 23.06 -8.01
CA TRP A 134 0.14 24.17 -7.08
C TRP A 134 1.38 25.05 -6.88
N CYS A 135 2.54 24.45 -6.62
CA CYS A 135 3.79 25.18 -6.50
C CYS A 135 4.17 25.95 -7.78
N SER A 136 3.86 25.38 -8.96
CA SER A 136 4.10 26.05 -10.24
C SER A 136 3.21 27.29 -10.39
N ALA A 137 1.95 27.22 -9.96
CA ALA A 137 1.03 28.36 -9.97
C ALA A 137 1.52 29.45 -8.98
N LEU A 138 1.92 29.07 -7.77
CA LEU A 138 2.43 30.00 -6.76
C LEU A 138 3.75 30.68 -7.15
N THR A 139 4.65 29.96 -7.81
CA THR A 139 5.95 30.51 -8.23
C THR A 139 5.92 31.19 -9.60
N GLU A 140 4.75 31.27 -10.23
CA GLU A 140 4.56 31.79 -11.60
C GLU A 140 5.53 31.10 -12.58
N GLU A 141 5.52 29.76 -12.57
CA GLU A 141 6.44 28.88 -13.32
C GLU A 141 7.94 29.13 -13.03
N GLY A 142 8.25 29.65 -11.84
CA GLY A 142 9.62 29.99 -11.42
C GLY A 142 10.07 31.40 -11.81
N ALA A 143 9.16 32.27 -12.23
CA ALA A 143 9.45 33.69 -12.44
C ALA A 143 9.67 34.44 -11.11
N LEU A 144 9.09 33.96 -10.01
CA LEU A 144 9.27 34.54 -8.68
C LEU A 144 10.53 33.96 -8.00
N PRO A 145 11.36 34.79 -7.34
CA PRO A 145 12.62 34.33 -6.74
C PRO A 145 12.45 33.50 -5.46
N SER A 146 11.26 33.48 -4.87
CA SER A 146 10.92 32.70 -3.67
C SER A 146 10.60 31.25 -4.01
N SER A 147 11.04 30.31 -3.15
CA SER A 147 10.67 28.91 -3.31
C SER A 147 9.20 28.67 -2.91
N CYS A 148 8.63 27.53 -3.32
CA CYS A 148 7.28 27.14 -2.91
C CYS A 148 7.16 26.98 -1.38
N GLU A 149 8.24 26.52 -0.74
CA GLU A 149 8.34 26.42 0.72
C GLU A 149 8.27 27.81 1.36
N ASP A 150 9.02 28.80 0.87
CA ASP A 150 9.00 30.17 1.40
C ASP A 150 7.60 30.83 1.29
N LEU A 151 6.84 30.45 0.26
CA LEU A 151 5.49 30.97 0.02
C LEU A 151 4.45 30.42 0.99
N GLN A 152 4.74 29.35 1.74
CA GLN A 152 3.86 28.85 2.80
C GLN A 152 3.81 29.79 4.02
N ASP A 153 4.88 30.54 4.27
CA ASP A 153 5.00 31.49 5.38
C ASP A 153 4.43 32.88 5.03
N THR A 154 3.98 33.07 3.79
CA THR A 154 3.40 34.32 3.31
C THR A 154 1.87 34.29 3.41
N ASP A 155 1.27 35.38 3.89
CA ASP A 155 -0.19 35.54 3.89
C ASP A 155 -0.68 35.75 2.44
N LEU A 156 -1.13 34.66 1.83
CA LEU A 156 -1.69 34.64 0.47
C LEU A 156 -3.12 35.22 0.41
N GLU A 157 -3.72 35.64 1.54
CA GLU A 157 -5.08 36.17 1.66
C GLU A 157 -6.19 35.31 1.03
N LEU A 158 -6.01 33.99 1.12
CA LEU A 158 -6.92 32.97 0.56
C LEU A 158 -8.22 32.83 1.35
N GLY A 159 -8.27 33.38 2.58
CA GLY A 159 -9.37 33.15 3.54
C GLY A 159 -9.37 31.75 4.16
N VAL A 160 -8.25 31.02 4.04
CA VAL A 160 -7.98 29.71 4.65
C VAL A 160 -6.60 29.74 5.33
N ASP A 161 -6.32 28.77 6.20
CA ASP A 161 -4.99 28.64 6.78
C ASP A 161 -4.07 27.98 5.77
N ASN A 162 -3.11 28.75 5.26
CA ASN A 162 -2.10 28.28 4.31
C ASN A 162 -0.77 27.96 5.01
N SER A 163 -0.69 28.08 6.33
CA SER A 163 0.54 27.77 7.04
C SER A 163 0.89 26.29 6.87
N SER A 164 2.17 25.99 6.65
CA SER A 164 2.70 24.63 6.62
C SER A 164 2.14 23.69 5.53
N PHE A 165 1.42 24.18 4.50
CA PHE A 165 0.88 23.32 3.45
C PHE A 165 1.97 22.49 2.76
N TYR A 166 3.14 23.11 2.50
CA TYR A 166 4.23 22.45 1.79
C TYR A 166 4.84 21.36 2.66
N ASP A 167 5.06 21.64 3.95
CA ASP A 167 5.59 20.66 4.91
C ASP A 167 4.63 19.48 5.11
N GLN A 168 3.34 19.76 5.29
CA GLN A 168 2.30 18.73 5.41
C GLN A 168 2.31 17.80 4.19
N PHE A 169 2.28 18.36 2.97
CA PHE A 169 2.30 17.53 1.77
C PHE A 169 3.64 16.85 1.52
N ALA A 170 4.77 17.44 1.89
CA ALA A 170 6.08 16.80 1.79
C ALA A 170 6.17 15.55 2.68
N ILE A 171 5.71 15.65 3.94
CA ILE A 171 5.62 14.51 4.86
C ILE A 171 4.63 13.48 4.32
N ALA A 172 3.49 13.91 3.80
CA ALA A 172 2.49 13.02 3.21
C ALA A 172 3.04 12.24 2.01
N GLN A 173 3.76 12.91 1.10
CA GLN A 173 4.40 12.29 -0.06
C GLN A 173 5.44 11.25 0.38
N PHE A 174 6.29 11.60 1.35
CA PHE A 174 7.27 10.68 1.89
C PHE A 174 6.62 9.43 2.48
N GLY A 175 5.56 9.61 3.28
CA GLY A 175 4.77 8.52 3.86
C GLY A 175 4.13 7.63 2.79
N LEU A 176 3.48 8.22 1.78
CA LEU A 176 2.81 7.49 0.69
C LEU A 176 3.79 6.68 -0.18
N TRP A 177 4.90 7.29 -0.62
CA TRP A 177 5.91 6.59 -1.41
C TRP A 177 6.62 5.48 -0.61
N SER A 178 6.91 5.72 0.67
CA SER A 178 7.49 4.70 1.54
C SER A 178 6.51 3.54 1.79
N SER A 179 5.23 3.86 2.03
CA SER A 179 4.17 2.86 2.17
C SER A 179 4.01 2.03 0.89
N TRP A 180 4.06 2.65 -0.28
CA TRP A 180 4.01 1.96 -1.57
C TRP A 180 5.14 0.94 -1.74
N LEU A 181 6.38 1.33 -1.44
CA LEU A 181 7.53 0.41 -1.50
C LEU A 181 7.36 -0.77 -0.56
N ILE A 182 6.84 -0.55 0.64
CA ILE A 182 6.60 -1.63 1.60
C ILE A 182 5.49 -2.56 1.11
N TRP A 183 4.39 -2.02 0.60
CA TRP A 183 3.31 -2.82 0.00
C TRP A 183 3.80 -3.65 -1.20
N LEU A 184 4.75 -3.14 -1.99
CA LEU A 184 5.41 -3.93 -3.03
C LEU A 184 6.18 -5.11 -2.45
N VAL A 185 6.98 -4.91 -1.41
CA VAL A 185 7.72 -5.99 -0.75
C VAL A 185 6.76 -7.02 -0.14
N ILE A 186 5.68 -6.56 0.51
CA ILE A 186 4.61 -7.42 1.03
C ILE A 186 4.00 -8.27 -0.09
N THR A 187 3.73 -7.66 -1.25
CA THR A 187 3.16 -8.34 -2.41
C THR A 187 4.10 -9.42 -2.96
N VAL A 188 5.39 -9.12 -3.09
CA VAL A 188 6.41 -10.08 -3.52
C VAL A 188 6.44 -11.27 -2.56
N MET A 189 6.42 -11.01 -1.26
CA MET A 189 6.33 -12.07 -0.27
C MET A 189 5.01 -12.86 -0.40
N ALA A 190 3.86 -12.21 -0.47
CA ALA A 190 2.58 -12.89 -0.64
C ALA A 190 2.59 -13.82 -1.88
N PHE A 191 3.19 -13.36 -2.98
CA PHE A 191 3.38 -14.15 -4.18
C PHE A 191 4.27 -15.37 -3.94
N LEU A 192 5.43 -15.20 -3.29
CA LEU A 192 6.32 -16.31 -2.93
C LEU A 192 5.62 -17.33 -2.01
N LYS A 193 4.76 -16.88 -1.09
CA LYS A 193 3.97 -17.75 -0.20
C LYS A 193 2.98 -18.59 -1.02
N VAL A 194 2.22 -17.97 -1.92
CA VAL A 194 1.27 -18.67 -2.79
C VAL A 194 1.99 -19.65 -3.71
N TYR A 195 3.11 -19.24 -4.31
CA TYR A 195 3.90 -20.07 -5.20
C TYR A 195 4.45 -21.32 -4.50
N ARG A 196 5.03 -21.15 -3.30
CA ARG A 196 5.54 -22.29 -2.51
C ARG A 196 4.42 -23.22 -2.06
N ASN A 197 3.27 -22.68 -1.63
CA ASN A 197 2.13 -23.50 -1.26
C ASN A 197 1.57 -24.28 -2.46
N HIS A 198 1.53 -23.69 -3.65
CA HIS A 198 1.13 -24.38 -4.88
C HIS A 198 2.09 -25.53 -5.21
N GLN A 199 3.41 -25.27 -5.22
CA GLN A 199 4.41 -26.30 -5.51
C GLN A 199 4.38 -27.45 -4.48
N GLN A 200 4.16 -27.14 -3.20
CA GLN A 200 4.01 -28.18 -2.17
C GLN A 200 2.75 -29.02 -2.36
N GLY A 201 1.64 -28.41 -2.82
CA GLY A 201 0.41 -29.14 -3.16
C GLY A 201 0.64 -30.17 -4.26
N GLU A 202 1.26 -29.75 -5.37
CA GLU A 202 1.56 -30.67 -6.49
C GLU A 202 2.51 -31.80 -6.08
N LEU A 203 3.54 -31.49 -5.28
CA LEU A 203 4.46 -32.50 -4.77
C LEU A 203 3.73 -33.51 -3.88
N LEU A 204 2.83 -33.05 -3.00
CA LEU A 204 2.07 -33.93 -2.12
C LEU A 204 1.16 -34.87 -2.93
N ASP A 205 0.48 -34.36 -3.94
CA ASP A 205 -0.38 -35.17 -4.82
C ASP A 205 0.41 -36.22 -5.59
N SER A 206 1.61 -35.88 -6.09
CA SER A 206 2.49 -36.87 -6.75
C SER A 206 2.91 -37.99 -5.79
N LEU A 207 3.24 -37.66 -4.54
CA LEU A 207 3.66 -38.63 -3.52
C LEU A 207 2.49 -39.53 -3.09
N VAL A 208 1.27 -38.98 -2.99
CA VAL A 208 0.06 -39.75 -2.71
C VAL A 208 -0.24 -40.70 -3.87
N HIS A 209 -0.15 -40.22 -5.11
CA HIS A 209 -0.36 -41.05 -6.30
C HIS A 209 0.66 -42.19 -6.39
N GLU A 210 1.94 -41.92 -6.17
CA GLU A 210 2.98 -42.96 -6.12
C GLU A 210 2.73 -43.97 -4.99
N LYS A 211 2.32 -43.49 -3.82
CA LYS A 211 1.97 -44.37 -2.69
C LYS A 211 0.82 -45.31 -3.04
N GLU A 212 -0.22 -44.83 -3.71
CA GLU A 212 -1.35 -45.66 -4.14
C GLU A 212 -0.93 -46.71 -5.17
N LEU A 213 -0.06 -46.36 -6.12
CA LEU A 213 0.51 -47.30 -7.09
C LEU A 213 1.32 -48.41 -6.42
N LEU A 214 2.12 -48.07 -5.40
CA LEU A 214 2.90 -49.06 -4.64
C LEU A 214 2.01 -49.99 -3.80
N LEU A 215 0.95 -49.47 -3.19
CA LEU A 215 -0.03 -50.28 -2.45
C LEU A 215 -0.84 -51.20 -3.38
N GLY A 216 -1.23 -50.71 -4.55
CA GLY A 216 -1.90 -51.50 -5.59
C GLY A 216 -1.01 -52.62 -6.13
N ARG A 217 0.28 -52.35 -6.37
CA ARG A 217 1.23 -53.36 -6.83
C ARG A 217 1.55 -54.40 -5.74
N GLY A 218 1.71 -53.99 -4.49
CA GLY A 218 1.94 -54.90 -3.36
C GLY A 218 0.78 -55.87 -3.13
N SER A 219 -0.46 -55.40 -3.29
CA SER A 219 -1.66 -56.25 -3.17
C SER A 219 -1.84 -57.21 -4.36
N ALA A 220 -1.51 -56.79 -5.59
CA ALA A 220 -1.49 -57.67 -6.75
C ALA A 220 -0.43 -58.77 -6.66
N VAL A 221 0.79 -58.44 -6.20
CA VAL A 221 1.86 -59.43 -5.99
C VAL A 221 1.46 -60.44 -4.91
N ARG A 222 0.83 -60.00 -3.82
CA ARG A 222 0.37 -60.91 -2.75
C ARG A 222 -0.70 -61.91 -3.24
N ARG A 223 -1.68 -61.45 -4.03
CA ARG A 223 -2.67 -62.35 -4.66
C ARG A 223 -2.05 -63.32 -5.67
N GLY A 224 -1.07 -62.86 -6.45
CA GLY A 224 -0.33 -63.73 -7.36
C GLY A 224 0.42 -64.84 -6.62
N SER A 225 1.05 -64.52 -5.48
CA SER A 225 1.76 -65.51 -4.66
C SER A 225 0.82 -66.57 -4.07
N GLU A 226 -0.34 -66.18 -3.53
CA GLU A 226 -1.34 -67.13 -3.00
C GLU A 226 -1.91 -68.06 -4.08
N ALA A 227 -2.14 -67.55 -5.30
CA ALA A 227 -2.61 -68.37 -6.42
C ALA A 227 -1.55 -69.38 -6.91
N THR A 228 -0.27 -69.01 -6.83
CA THR A 228 0.84 -69.90 -7.25
C THR A 228 1.11 -70.99 -6.20
N GLU A 229 0.96 -70.67 -4.91
CA GLU A 229 1.10 -71.63 -3.81
C GLU A 229 0.00 -72.71 -3.82
N TYR A 230 -1.23 -72.34 -4.16
CA TYR A 230 -2.34 -73.30 -4.29
C TYR A 230 -2.20 -74.26 -5.48
N SER A 231 -1.54 -73.82 -6.56
CA SER A 231 -1.34 -74.64 -7.76
C SER A 231 -0.13 -75.59 -7.68
N GLY A 232 0.76 -75.40 -6.70
CA GLY A 232 1.92 -76.27 -6.46
C GLY A 232 1.68 -77.42 -5.47
N MET A 233 0.51 -77.49 -4.84
CA MET A 233 0.12 -78.55 -3.88
C MET A 233 -0.76 -79.65 -4.48
N ILE A 234 -0.95 -79.69 -5.80
CA ILE A 234 -1.65 -80.76 -6.54
C ILE A 234 -0.62 -81.58 -7.31
#